data_AF-A0A2V6KZ50-F1
#
_entry.id   AF-A0A2V6KZ50-F1
#
_cell.length_a   1.000
_cell.length_b   1.000
_cell.length_c   1.000
_cell.angle_alpha   90.00
_cell.angle_beta   90.00
_cell.angle_gamma   90.00
#
_symmetry.space_group_name_H-M   'P 1'
#
loop_
_entity.id
_entity.type
_entity.pdbx_description
1 polymer ?
#
loop_
_entity_poly.entity_id
_entity_poly.type
_entity_poly.pdbx_seq_one_letter_code
_entity_poly.pdbx_strand_id
1 'polypeptide(L)'
;MTTATLITNKTAPEAKFEWPLCYEAENFILNRIHAFLERNSFARTLAKRMRDETGTLILDWTDHLLLPASEEVALREAGYVDDPLGDSLGGHKVLWHPEAMLPRVLIAASNTRFPLALAVRPDFVAEFAIVHGITDKIEGEPLSRFRKLLVREENGTQLYAIERRGYRGYTSRAPDLKAYCAVRELFQRRQRIWDDDAKGFAHAHQCLKEAVDLAGRDLACHLFFREERAYWQKRNRAGREQKRRQDGLGLGWANHDHHTFRSSRRFFVDLIKALETLGFERRERYYAGSEAGWGSQILEQPIDGIVVFADIDLAPEETEIDFSRTKLSPAKSLGTVGLWCGLHGESFLGAGMHHLECRFDHALLRKQLSKIDIVTMKPFSDFPFLKQAFTEGERWPVRRER
;
A
#
# COMPACT_ATOMS: atom_id res chain seq x y z
N MET A 1 6.57 -8.52 -26.08
CA MET A 1 5.19 -8.86 -25.70
C MET A 1 5.20 -10.30 -25.25
N THR A 2 5.20 -10.54 -23.95
CA THR A 2 5.11 -11.87 -23.37
C THR A 2 3.78 -11.89 -22.65
N THR A 3 2.81 -12.52 -23.30
CA THR A 3 1.46 -12.69 -22.80
C THR A 3 1.56 -13.59 -21.57
N ALA A 4 1.46 -13.02 -20.37
CA ALA A 4 1.34 -13.79 -19.15
C ALA A 4 0.02 -14.56 -19.23
N THR A 5 0.09 -15.87 -19.46
CA THR A 5 -1.06 -16.75 -19.45
C THR A 5 -1.63 -16.77 -18.04
N LEU A 6 -2.75 -16.08 -17.84
CA LEU A 6 -3.56 -16.15 -16.63
C LEU A 6 -3.99 -17.60 -16.44
N ILE A 7 -3.38 -18.29 -15.49
CA ILE A 7 -3.94 -19.54 -14.97
C ILE A 7 -5.20 -19.14 -14.21
N THR A 8 -6.36 -19.32 -14.84
CA THR A 8 -7.65 -19.19 -14.17
C THR A 8 -7.80 -20.38 -13.22
N ASN A 9 -7.29 -20.26 -11.99
CA ASN A 9 -7.61 -21.21 -10.92
C ASN A 9 -9.07 -21.01 -10.51
N LYS A 10 -9.98 -21.63 -11.28
CA LYS A 10 -11.31 -21.96 -10.77
C LYS A 10 -11.15 -23.08 -9.74
N THR A 11 -11.70 -22.84 -8.55
CA THR A 11 -12.03 -23.83 -7.50
C THR A 11 -10.87 -24.52 -6.76
N ALA A 12 -9.84 -23.79 -6.34
CA ALA A 12 -9.06 -24.22 -5.17
C ALA A 12 -9.78 -23.72 -3.89
N PRO A 13 -10.01 -24.57 -2.87
CA PRO A 13 -10.40 -24.05 -1.56
C PRO A 13 -9.34 -23.04 -1.10
N GLU A 14 -9.77 -21.85 -0.67
CA GLU A 14 -8.85 -20.84 -0.13
C GLU A 14 -8.07 -21.48 1.03
N ALA A 15 -6.75 -21.60 0.85
CA ALA A 15 -5.88 -22.21 1.84
C ALA A 15 -5.98 -21.41 3.15
N LYS A 16 -5.91 -22.12 4.28
CA LYS A 16 -5.78 -21.47 5.58
C LYS A 16 -4.48 -20.67 5.57
N PHE A 17 -4.56 -19.34 5.58
CA PHE A 17 -3.39 -18.48 5.63
C PHE A 17 -2.77 -18.56 7.02
N GLU A 18 -1.58 -19.15 7.10
CA GLU A 18 -0.75 -19.10 8.31
C GLU A 18 0.25 -17.95 8.15
N TRP A 19 0.25 -17.02 9.10
CA TRP A 19 1.15 -15.87 9.13
C TRP A 19 2.26 -16.13 10.13
N PRO A 20 3.43 -16.62 9.70
CA PRO A 20 4.54 -16.85 10.61
C PRO A 20 5.14 -15.53 11.08
N LEU A 21 5.79 -15.57 12.25
CA LEU A 21 6.60 -14.46 12.73
C LEU A 21 8.01 -14.60 12.15
N CYS A 22 8.32 -13.83 11.11
CA CYS A 22 9.60 -13.90 10.39
C CYS A 22 10.71 -13.08 11.07
N TYR A 23 10.92 -13.25 12.38
CA TYR A 23 11.86 -12.45 13.16
C TYR A 23 13.31 -12.56 12.66
N GLU A 24 13.73 -13.73 12.20
CA GLU A 24 15.09 -13.93 11.67
C GLU A 24 15.32 -13.07 10.42
N ALA A 25 14.35 -13.07 9.49
CA ALA A 25 14.37 -12.27 8.28
C ALA A 25 14.34 -10.77 8.59
N GLU A 26 13.46 -10.33 9.50
CA GLU A 26 13.34 -8.94 9.91
C GLU A 26 14.64 -8.44 10.57
N ASN A 27 15.18 -9.20 11.53
CA ASN A 27 16.42 -8.86 12.21
C ASN A 27 17.61 -8.84 11.24
N PHE A 28 17.66 -9.77 10.27
CA PHE A 28 18.68 -9.75 9.23
C PHE A 28 18.67 -8.41 8.47
N ILE A 29 17.49 -8.00 7.99
CA ILE A 29 17.34 -6.75 7.24
C ILE A 29 17.64 -5.53 8.10
N LEU A 30 17.12 -5.48 9.33
CA LEU A 30 17.40 -4.39 10.27
C LEU A 30 18.91 -4.24 10.51
N ASN A 31 19.62 -5.36 10.74
CA ASN A 31 21.07 -5.35 10.90
C ASN A 31 21.80 -4.79 9.66
N ARG A 32 21.33 -5.13 8.45
CA ARG A 32 21.89 -4.57 7.21
C ARG A 32 21.57 -3.09 7.05
N ILE A 33 20.35 -2.65 7.36
CA ILE A 33 20.01 -1.23 7.39
C ILE A 33 20.93 -0.49 8.37
N HIS A 34 21.09 -0.98 9.60
CA HIS A 34 22.00 -0.37 10.59
C HIS A 34 23.44 -0.28 10.08
N ALA A 35 23.99 -1.36 9.51
CA ALA A 35 25.33 -1.36 8.94
C ALA A 35 25.50 -0.33 7.80
N PHE A 36 24.44 -0.09 7.00
CA PHE A 36 24.43 0.96 5.99
C PHE A 36 24.42 2.37 6.62
N LEU A 37 23.59 2.59 7.64
CA LEU A 37 23.47 3.89 8.33
C LEU A 37 24.76 4.31 9.05
N GLU A 38 25.57 3.37 9.53
CA GLU A 38 26.89 3.68 10.10
C GLU A 38 27.85 4.28 9.05
N ARG A 39 27.67 3.91 7.77
CA ARG A 39 28.53 4.35 6.66
C ARG A 39 27.98 5.55 5.90
N ASN A 40 26.68 5.80 5.96
CA ASN A 40 26.02 6.88 5.22
C ASN A 40 25.36 7.88 6.19
N SER A 41 26.03 9.00 6.42
CA SER A 41 25.61 10.04 7.36
C SER A 41 24.31 10.73 6.93
N PHE A 42 24.11 10.91 5.63
CA PHE A 42 22.84 11.43 5.10
C PHE A 42 21.69 10.48 5.43
N ALA A 43 21.83 9.19 5.13
CA ALA A 43 20.81 8.18 5.41
C ALA A 43 20.51 8.08 6.90
N ARG A 44 21.54 8.14 7.76
CA ARG A 44 21.39 8.13 9.22
C ARG A 44 20.59 9.33 9.72
N THR A 45 20.87 10.51 9.16
CA THR A 45 20.14 11.74 9.48
C THR A 45 18.69 11.64 9.01
N LEU A 46 18.46 11.16 7.79
CA LEU A 46 17.11 10.94 7.26
C LEU A 46 16.33 9.94 8.11
N ALA A 47 16.92 8.80 8.50
CA ALA A 47 16.29 7.80 9.36
C ALA A 47 15.87 8.40 10.71
N LYS A 48 16.74 9.22 11.32
CA LYS A 48 16.43 9.94 12.55
C LYS A 48 15.25 10.90 12.35
N ARG A 49 15.25 11.67 11.26
CA ARG A 49 14.16 12.62 10.94
C ARG A 49 12.84 11.91 10.66
N MET A 50 12.83 10.80 9.91
CA MET A 50 11.63 9.96 9.71
C MET A 50 11.03 9.52 11.05
N ARG A 51 11.87 9.07 11.99
CA ARG A 51 11.38 8.68 13.30
C ARG A 51 10.84 9.88 14.09
N ASP A 52 11.65 10.91 14.23
CA ASP A 52 11.38 12.01 15.16
C ASP A 52 10.32 13.01 14.66
N GLU A 53 10.20 13.19 13.34
CA GLU A 53 9.27 14.13 12.72
C GLU A 53 7.97 13.46 12.27
N THR A 54 8.01 12.18 11.86
CA THR A 54 6.84 11.50 11.24
C THR A 54 6.41 10.23 11.97
N GLY A 55 7.19 9.71 12.91
CA GLY A 55 6.84 8.51 13.67
C GLY A 55 6.97 7.22 12.86
N THR A 56 7.73 7.25 11.76
CA THR A 56 7.96 6.09 10.87
C THR A 56 9.41 5.63 10.95
N LEU A 57 9.67 4.34 10.70
CA LEU A 57 11.03 3.80 10.66
C LEU A 57 11.55 3.78 9.21
N ILE A 58 12.88 3.87 9.01
CA ILE A 58 13.45 3.77 7.66
C ILE A 58 13.14 2.43 6.99
N LEU A 59 12.97 1.36 7.77
CA LEU A 59 12.49 0.06 7.26
C LEU A 59 11.17 0.21 6.49
N ASP A 60 10.25 1.04 7.00
CA ASP A 60 8.93 1.24 6.41
C ASP A 60 8.99 1.90 5.03
N TRP A 61 10.08 2.63 4.78
CA TRP A 61 10.37 3.39 3.57
C TRP A 61 11.42 2.75 2.68
N THR A 62 12.01 1.61 3.05
CA THR A 62 13.02 0.95 2.21
C THR A 62 12.33 0.25 1.03
N ASP A 63 12.66 0.64 -0.20
CA ASP A 63 12.24 -0.03 -1.43
C ASP A 63 12.99 -1.36 -1.59
N HIS A 64 14.32 -1.27 -1.53
CA HIS A 64 15.23 -2.41 -1.63
C HIS A 64 16.60 -2.12 -1.03
N LEU A 65 17.36 -3.18 -0.79
CA LEU A 65 18.79 -3.17 -0.48
C LEU A 65 19.60 -3.80 -1.62
N LEU A 66 20.82 -3.33 -1.83
CA LEU A 66 21.82 -4.00 -2.67
C LEU A 66 22.89 -4.60 -1.77
N LEU A 67 22.96 -5.93 -1.72
CA LEU A 67 23.86 -6.68 -0.85
C LEU A 67 24.90 -7.47 -1.67
N PRO A 68 26.09 -7.71 -1.11
CA PRO A 68 27.11 -8.55 -1.75
C PRO A 68 26.65 -10.01 -1.84
N ALA A 69 27.13 -10.74 -2.86
CA ALA A 69 26.78 -12.15 -3.12
C ALA A 69 27.02 -13.11 -1.94
N SER A 70 27.95 -12.77 -1.04
CA SER A 70 28.19 -13.54 0.18
C SER A 70 26.98 -13.61 1.13
N GLU A 71 26.01 -12.69 0.99
CA GLU A 71 24.82 -12.60 1.84
C GLU A 71 23.65 -13.46 1.33
N GLU A 72 23.73 -13.99 0.10
CA GLU A 72 22.61 -14.71 -0.52
C GLU A 72 22.22 -15.96 0.29
N VAL A 73 23.19 -16.71 0.80
CA VAL A 73 22.92 -17.94 1.57
C VAL A 73 22.12 -17.61 2.83
N ALA A 74 22.56 -16.61 3.61
CA ALA A 74 21.88 -16.21 4.84
C ALA A 74 20.47 -15.65 4.58
N LEU A 75 20.26 -14.94 3.47
CA LEU A 75 18.93 -14.50 3.06
C LEU A 75 17.99 -15.68 2.78
N ARG A 76 18.49 -16.71 2.08
CA ARG A 76 17.70 -17.92 1.79
C ARG A 76 17.36 -18.71 3.03
N GLU A 77 18.31 -18.84 3.95
CA GLU A 77 18.08 -19.43 5.27
C GLU A 77 17.01 -18.66 6.05
N ALA A 78 17.01 -17.33 5.92
CA ALA A 78 15.99 -16.45 6.48
C ALA A 78 14.69 -16.36 5.65
N GLY A 79 14.44 -17.28 4.71
CA GLY A 79 13.16 -17.38 4.00
C GLY A 79 13.02 -16.55 2.71
N TYR A 80 14.06 -15.86 2.26
CA TYR A 80 14.03 -15.17 0.95
C TYR A 80 14.10 -16.16 -0.22
N VAL A 81 13.29 -15.90 -1.24
CA VAL A 81 13.25 -16.67 -2.49
C VAL A 81 13.45 -15.75 -3.69
N ASP A 82 13.61 -16.32 -4.88
CA ASP A 82 13.73 -15.53 -6.11
C ASP A 82 12.43 -14.77 -6.38
N ASP A 83 12.52 -13.49 -6.75
CA ASP A 83 11.37 -12.66 -7.08
C ASP A 83 10.76 -13.09 -8.43
N PRO A 84 9.55 -13.68 -8.45
CA PRO A 84 8.95 -14.21 -9.68
C PRO A 84 8.50 -13.11 -10.65
N LEU A 85 8.40 -11.85 -10.21
CA LEU A 85 7.82 -10.74 -10.97
C LEU A 85 8.83 -9.59 -11.17
N GLY A 86 10.10 -9.78 -10.83
CA GLY A 86 11.15 -8.76 -10.94
C GLY A 86 11.88 -8.78 -12.29
N ASP A 87 11.66 -7.78 -13.14
CA ASP A 87 12.52 -7.52 -14.30
C ASP A 87 13.85 -6.90 -13.82
N SER A 88 14.90 -7.72 -13.64
CA SER A 88 16.25 -7.26 -13.27
C SER A 88 17.17 -7.08 -14.49
N LEU A 89 16.88 -6.06 -15.29
CA LEU A 89 17.80 -5.59 -16.32
C LEU A 89 19.03 -4.97 -15.63
N GLY A 90 20.14 -5.71 -15.65
CA GLY A 90 21.37 -5.45 -14.90
C GLY A 90 22.06 -6.73 -14.40
N GLY A 91 21.40 -7.89 -14.52
CA GLY A 91 21.98 -9.19 -14.14
C GLY A 91 21.99 -9.44 -12.63
N HIS A 92 21.50 -8.50 -11.83
CA HIS A 92 21.31 -8.69 -10.40
C HIS A 92 20.20 -9.70 -10.14
N LYS A 93 20.47 -10.63 -9.24
CA LYS A 93 19.44 -11.52 -8.71
C LYS A 93 18.58 -10.74 -7.72
N VAL A 94 17.26 -10.83 -7.86
CA VAL A 94 16.31 -10.14 -6.96
C VAL A 94 15.66 -11.19 -6.08
N LEU A 95 15.76 -10.99 -4.77
CA LEU A 95 15.14 -11.83 -3.77
C LEU A 95 14.01 -11.08 -3.05
N TRP A 96 12.98 -11.81 -2.66
CA TRP A 96 11.85 -11.31 -1.89
C TRP A 96 11.44 -12.32 -0.81
N HIS A 97 10.78 -11.84 0.24
CA HIS A 97 10.24 -12.69 1.30
C HIS A 97 8.74 -12.91 1.06
N PRO A 98 8.25 -14.15 0.87
CA PRO A 98 6.86 -14.41 0.51
C PRO A 98 5.88 -14.23 1.68
N GLU A 99 6.36 -14.36 2.92
CA GLU A 99 5.51 -14.39 4.12
C GLU A 99 5.60 -13.11 4.99
N ALA A 100 6.40 -12.13 4.59
CA ALA A 100 6.63 -10.92 5.37
C ALA A 100 6.77 -9.68 4.48
N MET A 101 6.26 -8.53 4.96
CA MET A 101 6.37 -7.24 4.28
C MET A 101 7.77 -6.62 4.45
N LEU A 102 8.79 -7.31 3.96
CA LEU A 102 10.18 -6.87 4.00
C LEU A 102 10.64 -6.30 2.65
N PRO A 103 11.65 -5.40 2.64
CA PRO A 103 12.22 -4.87 1.40
C PRO A 103 12.79 -5.97 0.52
N ARG A 104 12.78 -5.74 -0.79
CA ARG A 104 13.49 -6.62 -1.75
C ARG A 104 14.99 -6.51 -1.55
N VAL A 105 15.70 -7.58 -1.91
CA VAL A 105 17.16 -7.60 -1.87
C VAL A 105 17.73 -7.93 -3.24
N LEU A 106 18.57 -7.04 -3.75
CA LEU A 106 19.33 -7.25 -4.97
C LEU A 106 20.71 -7.79 -4.59
N ILE A 107 21.17 -8.80 -5.34
CA ILE A 107 22.49 -9.40 -5.13
C ILE A 107 23.48 -8.87 -6.16
N ALA A 108 24.59 -8.32 -5.66
CA ALA A 108 25.69 -7.81 -6.46
C ALA A 108 26.90 -8.76 -6.41
N ALA A 109 27.57 -8.92 -7.55
CA ALA A 109 28.88 -9.57 -7.63
C ALA A 109 29.96 -8.66 -7.01
N SER A 110 30.02 -8.64 -5.68
CA SER A 110 30.95 -7.83 -4.88
C SER A 110 31.46 -8.65 -3.69
N ASN A 111 32.73 -8.42 -3.34
CA ASN A 111 33.39 -9.02 -2.16
C ASN A 111 33.35 -8.09 -0.93
N THR A 112 32.60 -6.99 -0.97
CA THR A 112 32.40 -6.13 0.19
C THR A 112 31.68 -6.88 1.30
N ARG A 113 31.91 -6.47 2.55
CA ARG A 113 31.26 -7.05 3.75
C ARG A 113 30.21 -6.12 4.36
N PHE A 114 29.70 -5.19 3.57
CA PHE A 114 28.71 -4.21 3.97
C PHE A 114 27.69 -4.00 2.84
N PRO A 115 26.47 -3.54 3.16
CA PRO A 115 25.45 -3.19 2.17
C PRO A 115 25.96 -2.10 1.22
N LEU A 116 25.83 -2.34 -0.08
CA LEU A 116 26.31 -1.44 -1.13
C LEU A 116 25.35 -0.28 -1.36
N ALA A 117 24.06 -0.55 -1.32
CA ALA A 117 23.04 0.47 -1.52
C ALA A 117 21.79 0.23 -0.67
N LEU A 118 21.11 1.33 -0.34
CA LEU A 118 19.77 1.35 0.23
C LEU A 118 18.94 2.32 -0.60
N ALA A 119 17.74 1.90 -0.98
CA ALA A 119 16.79 2.74 -1.70
C ALA A 119 15.61 3.07 -0.80
N VAL A 120 15.23 4.34 -0.70
CA VAL A 120 13.97 4.78 -0.10
C VAL A 120 12.89 5.01 -1.15
N ARG A 121 11.62 4.81 -0.81
CA ARG A 121 10.46 4.96 -1.73
C ARG A 121 9.60 6.20 -1.42
N PRO A 122 9.94 7.42 -1.88
CA PRO A 122 8.99 8.52 -1.87
C PRO A 122 7.88 8.30 -2.92
N ASP A 123 6.74 8.99 -2.77
CA ASP A 123 5.70 9.05 -3.82
C ASP A 123 6.23 9.76 -5.07
N PHE A 124 7.06 10.79 -4.87
CA PHE A 124 7.69 11.58 -5.93
C PHE A 124 9.17 11.87 -5.63
N VAL A 125 10.10 11.33 -6.43
CA VAL A 125 11.54 11.60 -6.29
C VAL A 125 11.89 13.06 -6.53
N ALA A 126 11.09 13.80 -7.31
CA ALA A 126 11.32 15.24 -7.51
C ALA A 126 10.96 16.06 -6.26
N GLU A 127 9.90 15.69 -5.54
CA GLU A 127 9.53 16.32 -4.26
C GLU A 127 10.53 15.95 -3.16
N PHE A 128 11.02 14.70 -3.16
CA PHE A 128 12.14 14.30 -2.32
C PHE A 128 13.39 15.14 -2.60
N ALA A 129 13.76 15.31 -3.87
CA ALA A 129 14.95 16.07 -4.27
C ALA A 129 14.92 17.50 -3.76
N ILE A 130 13.81 18.22 -3.96
CA ILE A 130 13.69 19.63 -3.57
C ILE A 130 13.72 19.81 -2.03
N VAL A 131 13.06 18.93 -1.27
CA VAL A 131 13.04 18.99 0.20
C VAL A 131 14.44 18.82 0.81
N HIS A 132 15.29 18.03 0.16
CA HIS A 132 16.66 17.77 0.62
C HIS A 132 17.74 18.56 -0.14
N GLY A 133 17.35 19.48 -1.01
CA GLY A 133 18.29 20.32 -1.77
C GLY A 133 19.18 19.55 -2.75
N ILE A 134 18.70 18.43 -3.27
CA ILE A 134 19.43 17.57 -4.22
C ILE A 134 19.17 18.07 -5.63
N THR A 135 20.23 18.36 -6.38
CA THR A 135 20.15 18.89 -7.75
C THR A 135 20.57 17.89 -8.81
N ASP A 136 20.97 16.68 -8.41
CA ASP A 136 21.37 15.62 -9.32
C ASP A 136 20.25 15.22 -10.29
N LYS A 137 20.65 14.76 -11.48
CA LYS A 137 19.70 14.35 -12.50
C LYS A 137 18.95 13.09 -12.05
N ILE A 138 17.62 13.16 -12.12
CA ILE A 138 16.76 11.99 -11.92
C ILE A 138 16.83 11.10 -13.18
N GLU A 139 17.17 9.83 -12.99
CA GLU A 139 17.10 8.80 -14.02
C GLU A 139 15.63 8.41 -14.26
N GLY A 140 15.25 8.35 -15.54
CA GLY A 140 13.88 8.10 -15.98
C GLY A 140 13.08 9.38 -16.22
N GLU A 141 12.30 9.39 -17.30
CA GLU A 141 11.51 10.55 -17.72
C GLU A 141 10.43 10.87 -16.67
N PRO A 142 9.98 12.14 -16.56
CA PRO A 142 8.86 12.49 -15.70
C PRO A 142 7.66 11.58 -15.97
N LEU A 143 7.05 11.06 -14.91
CA LEU A 143 5.90 10.14 -14.96
C LEU A 143 6.19 8.73 -15.49
N SER A 144 7.46 8.39 -15.78
CA SER A 144 7.86 6.99 -15.98
C SER A 144 7.46 6.11 -14.79
N ARG A 145 7.26 4.81 -15.07
CA ARG A 145 6.87 3.82 -14.06
C ARG A 145 7.97 3.49 -13.05
N PHE A 146 9.22 3.78 -13.39
CA PHE A 146 10.37 3.68 -12.49
C PHE A 146 11.26 4.89 -12.71
N ARG A 147 11.58 5.59 -11.62
CA ARG A 147 12.56 6.68 -11.63
C ARG A 147 13.47 6.55 -10.43
N LYS A 148 14.73 6.94 -10.61
CA LYS A 148 15.79 6.75 -9.62
C LYS A 148 16.62 8.01 -9.49
N LEU A 149 16.89 8.41 -8.26
CA LEU A 149 17.78 9.51 -7.92
C LEU A 149 18.88 9.00 -7.00
N LEU A 150 20.14 9.20 -7.38
CA LEU A 150 21.24 9.03 -6.44
C LEU A 150 21.21 10.22 -5.46
N VAL A 151 21.06 9.94 -4.18
CA VAL A 151 20.92 10.96 -3.13
C VAL A 151 22.27 11.28 -2.50
N ARG A 152 23.04 10.24 -2.19
CA ARG A 152 24.35 10.37 -1.56
C ARG A 152 25.19 9.13 -1.79
N GLU A 153 26.38 9.32 -2.32
CA GLU A 153 27.45 8.34 -2.22
C GLU A 153 28.40 8.74 -1.08
N GLU A 154 28.68 7.80 -0.18
CA GLU A 154 29.53 8.03 0.98
C GLU A 154 30.12 6.71 1.49
N ASN A 155 31.42 6.67 1.80
CA ASN A 155 32.11 5.50 2.38
C ASN A 155 31.87 4.18 1.62
N GLY A 156 31.77 4.25 0.29
CA GLY A 156 31.51 3.10 -0.58
C GLY A 156 30.05 2.61 -0.59
N THR A 157 29.13 3.41 -0.05
CA THR A 157 27.68 3.12 -0.02
C THR A 157 26.90 4.14 -0.83
N GLN A 158 25.79 3.73 -1.42
CA GLN A 158 24.91 4.58 -2.24
C GLN A 158 23.48 4.61 -1.68
N LEU A 159 23.00 5.80 -1.32
CA LEU A 159 21.60 6.03 -0.99
C LEU A 159 20.85 6.47 -2.25
N TYR A 160 19.73 5.81 -2.53
CA TYR A 160 18.83 6.17 -3.63
C TYR A 160 17.45 6.57 -3.13
N ALA A 161 16.77 7.41 -3.92
CA ALA A 161 15.33 7.60 -3.84
C ALA A 161 14.68 7.02 -5.11
N ILE A 162 13.63 6.21 -4.94
CA ILE A 162 12.96 5.44 -5.99
C ILE A 162 11.48 5.78 -6.03
N GLU A 163 10.99 6.07 -7.23
CA GLU A 163 9.57 6.32 -7.51
C GLU A 163 9.05 5.22 -8.44
N ARG A 164 8.00 4.52 -8.01
CA ARG A 164 7.34 3.44 -8.76
C ARG A 164 5.90 3.77 -9.05
N ARG A 165 5.40 3.35 -10.22
CA ARG A 165 3.99 3.47 -10.60
C ARG A 165 3.44 2.18 -11.16
N GLY A 166 2.82 1.39 -10.29
CA GLY A 166 2.29 0.08 -10.64
C GLY A 166 3.36 -0.78 -11.27
N TYR A 167 4.61 -0.76 -10.81
CA TYR A 167 5.73 -1.41 -11.51
C TYR A 167 6.80 -1.95 -10.57
N ARG A 168 7.12 -3.23 -10.76
CA ARG A 168 8.04 -3.99 -9.91
C ARG A 168 9.47 -4.08 -10.46
N GLY A 169 9.68 -3.80 -11.75
CA GLY A 169 10.99 -3.86 -12.41
C GLY A 169 11.92 -2.69 -12.04
N TYR A 170 13.18 -2.75 -12.48
CA TYR A 170 14.23 -1.81 -12.08
C TYR A 170 14.72 -0.89 -13.22
N THR A 171 14.00 -0.88 -14.34
CA THR A 171 14.34 -0.06 -15.50
C THR A 171 13.26 0.93 -15.84
N SER A 172 13.71 2.14 -16.17
CA SER A 172 12.82 3.16 -16.72
C SER A 172 12.48 2.86 -18.18
N ARG A 173 11.26 3.22 -18.57
CA ARG A 173 10.80 3.29 -19.96
C ARG A 173 10.07 4.61 -20.17
N ALA A 174 10.05 5.09 -21.41
CA ALA A 174 9.27 6.27 -21.78
C ALA A 174 7.78 6.07 -21.40
N PRO A 175 7.15 7.03 -20.72
CA PRO A 175 5.74 6.92 -20.36
C PRO A 175 4.84 7.31 -21.53
N ASP A 176 3.65 6.72 -21.60
CA ASP A 176 2.55 7.30 -22.39
C ASP A 176 1.91 8.43 -21.58
N LEU A 177 2.40 9.65 -21.78
CA LEU A 177 1.91 10.84 -21.07
C LEU A 177 0.44 11.14 -21.36
N LYS A 178 -0.04 10.84 -22.57
CA LYS A 178 -1.43 11.10 -22.96
C LYS A 178 -2.36 10.16 -22.20
N ALA A 179 -2.06 8.86 -22.20
CA ALA A 179 -2.82 7.87 -21.45
C ALA A 179 -2.77 8.17 -19.94
N TYR A 180 -1.59 8.50 -19.40
CA TYR A 180 -1.44 8.86 -17.99
C TYR A 180 -2.36 10.02 -17.61
N CYS A 181 -2.27 11.16 -18.31
CA CYS A 181 -3.07 12.34 -18.02
C CYS A 181 -4.57 12.07 -18.19
N ALA A 182 -4.98 11.34 -19.23
CA ALA A 182 -6.38 10.99 -19.46
C ALA A 182 -6.97 10.15 -18.31
N VAL A 183 -6.25 9.12 -17.84
CA VAL A 183 -6.71 8.26 -16.74
C VAL A 183 -6.74 9.02 -15.41
N ARG A 184 -5.75 9.86 -15.14
CA ARG A 184 -5.74 10.77 -13.98
C ARG A 184 -7.01 11.62 -13.95
N GLU A 185 -7.30 12.28 -15.07
CA GLU A 185 -8.43 13.18 -15.19
C GLU A 185 -9.77 12.44 -15.08
N LEU A 186 -9.86 11.23 -15.67
CA LEU A 186 -11.01 10.34 -15.56
C LEU A 186 -11.35 10.04 -14.09
N PHE A 187 -10.37 9.67 -13.27
CA PHE A 187 -10.61 9.39 -11.85
C PHE A 187 -10.88 10.66 -11.02
N GLN A 188 -10.27 11.79 -11.37
CA GLN A 188 -10.53 13.07 -10.72
C GLN A 188 -11.94 13.59 -10.95
N ARG A 189 -12.48 13.35 -12.15
CA ARG A 189 -13.83 13.77 -12.55
C ARG A 189 -14.90 12.70 -12.35
N ARG A 190 -14.53 11.49 -11.93
CA ARG A 190 -15.47 10.38 -11.67
C ARG A 190 -16.58 10.87 -10.73
N GLN A 191 -17.84 10.72 -11.16
CA GLN A 191 -18.98 11.08 -10.32
C GLN A 191 -19.08 10.10 -9.15
N ARG A 192 -19.06 10.64 -7.92
CA ARG A 192 -19.05 9.83 -6.69
C ARG A 192 -20.37 9.86 -5.94
N ILE A 193 -21.17 10.90 -6.16
CA ILE A 193 -22.44 11.12 -5.48
C ILE A 193 -23.56 10.70 -6.41
N TRP A 194 -24.42 9.81 -5.92
CA TRP A 194 -25.55 9.25 -6.65
C TRP A 194 -26.76 9.13 -5.73
N ASP A 195 -27.95 9.32 -6.29
CA ASP A 195 -29.22 9.01 -5.60
C ASP A 195 -29.49 7.49 -5.62
N ASP A 196 -28.92 6.79 -6.61
CA ASP A 196 -28.95 5.34 -6.75
C ASP A 196 -27.52 4.80 -6.82
N ASP A 197 -27.09 4.17 -5.73
CA ASP A 197 -25.76 3.58 -5.60
C ASP A 197 -25.50 2.51 -6.68
N ALA A 198 -26.54 1.86 -7.24
CA ALA A 198 -26.37 0.91 -8.35
C ALA A 198 -25.87 1.58 -9.64
N LYS A 199 -26.38 2.77 -9.95
CA LYS A 199 -25.87 3.59 -11.07
C LYS A 199 -24.44 4.05 -10.79
N GLY A 200 -24.15 4.36 -9.53
CA GLY A 200 -22.80 4.72 -9.08
C GLY A 200 -21.78 3.61 -9.32
N PHE A 201 -22.10 2.38 -8.92
CA PHE A 201 -21.23 1.22 -9.19
C PHE A 201 -21.08 0.97 -10.69
N ALA A 202 -22.18 0.98 -11.46
CA ALA A 202 -22.12 0.79 -12.92
C ALA A 202 -21.19 1.82 -13.59
N HIS A 203 -21.30 3.09 -13.21
CA HIS A 203 -20.41 4.15 -13.69
C HIS A 203 -18.95 3.91 -13.26
N ALA A 204 -18.73 3.55 -12.00
CA ALA A 204 -17.39 3.26 -11.49
C ALA A 204 -16.71 2.12 -12.26
N HIS A 205 -17.42 1.01 -12.50
CA HIS A 205 -16.91 -0.10 -13.32
C HIS A 205 -16.55 0.33 -14.73
N GLN A 206 -17.38 1.18 -15.36
CA GLN A 206 -17.08 1.70 -16.69
C GLN A 206 -15.81 2.55 -16.70
N CYS A 207 -15.63 3.45 -15.72
CA CYS A 207 -14.41 4.24 -15.59
C CYS A 207 -13.17 3.36 -15.36
N LEU A 208 -13.27 2.30 -14.56
CA LEU A 208 -12.15 1.39 -14.32
C LEU A 208 -11.76 0.65 -15.59
N LYS A 209 -12.74 0.14 -16.34
CA LYS A 209 -12.49 -0.52 -17.62
C LYS A 209 -11.79 0.43 -18.60
N GLU A 210 -12.31 1.64 -18.76
CA GLU A 210 -11.71 2.66 -19.63
C GLU A 210 -10.27 2.98 -19.21
N ALA A 211 -10.01 3.11 -17.91
CA ALA A 211 -8.67 3.34 -17.39
C ALA A 211 -7.70 2.20 -17.70
N VAL A 212 -8.15 0.96 -17.53
CA VAL A 212 -7.36 -0.25 -17.85
C VAL A 212 -7.08 -0.33 -19.35
N ASP A 213 -8.07 -0.05 -20.19
CA ASP A 213 -7.92 -0.06 -21.65
C ASP A 213 -6.92 1.02 -22.13
N LEU A 214 -6.88 2.18 -21.47
CA LEU A 214 -5.98 3.29 -21.83
C LEU A 214 -4.55 3.11 -21.32
N ALA A 215 -4.36 2.76 -20.04
CA ALA A 215 -3.06 2.82 -19.38
C ALA A 215 -2.49 1.44 -19.00
N GLY A 216 -3.26 0.38 -19.20
CA GLY A 216 -2.98 -0.93 -18.65
C GLY A 216 -3.32 -1.03 -17.17
N ARG A 217 -3.54 -2.27 -16.73
CA ARG A 217 -4.11 -2.62 -15.42
C ARG A 217 -3.35 -2.03 -14.22
N ASP A 218 -2.04 -2.24 -14.15
CA ASP A 218 -1.27 -1.89 -12.96
C ASP A 218 -1.10 -0.37 -12.82
N LEU A 219 -0.92 0.34 -13.94
CA LEU A 219 -0.85 1.80 -13.91
C LEU A 219 -2.23 2.40 -13.59
N ALA A 220 -3.32 1.84 -14.12
CA ALA A 220 -4.67 2.23 -13.74
C ALA A 220 -4.92 2.05 -12.24
N CYS A 221 -4.49 0.92 -11.66
CA CYS A 221 -4.57 0.68 -10.21
C CYS A 221 -3.82 1.75 -9.42
N HIS A 222 -2.55 1.98 -9.76
CA HIS A 222 -1.72 2.98 -9.09
C HIS A 222 -2.37 4.38 -9.12
N LEU A 223 -2.90 4.78 -10.29
CA LEU A 223 -3.56 6.07 -10.46
C LEU A 223 -4.88 6.15 -9.70
N PHE A 224 -5.66 5.07 -9.67
CA PHE A 224 -6.90 4.99 -8.92
C PHE A 224 -6.64 5.24 -7.43
N PHE A 225 -5.73 4.48 -6.81
CA PHE A 225 -5.44 4.62 -5.38
C PHE A 225 -4.79 5.95 -5.01
N ARG A 226 -4.01 6.55 -5.93
CA ARG A 226 -3.56 7.93 -5.73
C ARG A 226 -4.73 8.91 -5.61
N GLU A 227 -5.74 8.79 -6.46
CA GLU A 227 -6.93 9.66 -6.40
C GLU A 227 -7.88 9.31 -5.24
N GLU A 228 -7.98 8.04 -4.85
CA GLU A 228 -8.76 7.63 -3.67
C GLU A 228 -8.14 8.20 -2.38
N ARG A 229 -6.82 8.11 -2.22
CA ARG A 229 -6.11 8.76 -1.11
C ARG A 229 -6.31 10.27 -1.14
N ALA A 230 -6.23 10.91 -2.31
CA ALA A 230 -6.46 12.35 -2.43
C ALA A 230 -7.90 12.74 -2.03
N TYR A 231 -8.90 11.94 -2.41
CA TYR A 231 -10.30 12.16 -2.03
C TYR A 231 -10.51 11.99 -0.52
N TRP A 232 -10.00 10.90 0.06
CA TRP A 232 -10.08 10.61 1.49
C TRP A 232 -9.45 11.71 2.36
N GLN A 233 -8.27 12.20 1.99
CA GLN A 233 -7.57 13.26 2.72
C GLN A 233 -8.36 14.56 2.81
N LYS A 234 -9.25 14.86 1.86
CA LYS A 234 -10.07 16.09 1.90
C LYS A 234 -10.94 16.20 3.15
N ARG A 235 -11.31 15.05 3.75
CA ARG A 235 -12.20 15.00 4.92
C ARG A 235 -11.59 14.34 6.15
N ASN A 236 -10.34 13.89 6.07
CA ASN A 236 -9.63 13.25 7.18
C ASN A 236 -8.48 14.16 7.69
N ARG A 237 -8.69 14.84 8.82
CA ARG A 237 -7.71 15.70 9.48
C ARG A 237 -6.46 14.94 9.90
N ALA A 238 -6.61 13.75 10.50
CA ALA A 238 -5.46 12.97 10.94
C ALA A 238 -4.55 12.59 9.76
N GLY A 239 -5.14 12.13 8.67
CA GLY A 239 -4.49 11.85 7.41
C GLY A 239 -3.82 13.08 6.80
N ARG A 240 -4.47 14.25 6.79
CA ARG A 240 -3.83 15.49 6.30
C ARG A 240 -2.61 15.88 7.12
N GLU A 241 -2.70 15.84 8.45
CA GLU A 241 -1.57 16.19 9.30
C GLU A 241 -0.42 15.17 9.16
N GLN A 242 -0.73 13.88 9.10
CA GLN A 242 0.30 12.87 8.89
C GLN A 242 0.94 12.97 7.50
N LYS A 243 0.15 13.23 6.45
CA LYS A 243 0.69 13.50 5.10
C LYS A 243 1.59 14.73 5.11
N ARG A 244 1.15 15.84 5.71
CA ARG A 244 1.94 17.07 5.81
C ARG A 244 3.29 16.83 6.48
N ARG A 245 3.32 16.02 7.55
CA ARG A 245 4.56 15.63 8.25
C ARG A 245 5.48 14.82 7.33
N GLN A 246 4.94 13.81 6.65
CA GLN A 246 5.71 12.96 5.70
C GLN A 246 6.21 13.75 4.49
N ASP A 247 5.42 14.69 3.99
CA ASP A 247 5.79 15.60 2.89
C ASP A 247 6.87 16.60 3.30
N GLY A 248 6.95 16.96 4.58
CA GLY A 248 8.07 17.74 5.12
C GLY A 248 9.43 17.05 4.97
N LEU A 249 9.45 15.74 4.66
CA LEU A 249 10.63 14.95 4.32
C LEU A 249 10.65 14.50 2.85
N GLY A 250 9.71 14.99 2.03
CA GLY A 250 9.56 14.64 0.62
C GLY A 250 9.15 13.18 0.39
N LEU A 251 8.41 12.59 1.34
CA LEU A 251 8.03 11.18 1.30
C LEU A 251 6.69 10.98 0.58
N GLY A 252 5.57 10.95 1.30
CA GLY A 252 4.25 10.70 0.71
C GLY A 252 3.47 9.65 1.47
N TRP A 253 2.82 8.70 0.78
CA TRP A 253 2.05 7.60 1.36
C TRP A 253 2.61 6.20 1.08
N ALA A 254 3.80 6.09 0.48
CA ALA A 254 4.39 4.79 0.13
C ALA A 254 4.64 3.83 1.32
N ASN A 255 4.57 4.28 2.58
CA ASN A 255 4.59 3.43 3.77
C ASN A 255 3.21 2.84 4.14
N HIS A 256 2.23 2.94 3.24
CA HIS A 256 0.91 2.34 3.44
C HIS A 256 1.00 0.84 3.71
N ASP A 257 0.15 0.37 4.61
CA ASP A 257 -0.03 -1.04 4.93
C ASP A 257 -1.20 -1.57 4.10
N HIS A 258 -2.40 -1.04 4.34
CA HIS A 258 -3.60 -1.37 3.57
C HIS A 258 -4.58 -0.20 3.47
N HIS A 259 -5.52 -0.33 2.54
CA HIS A 259 -6.63 0.57 2.33
C HIS A 259 -7.93 -0.15 2.66
N THR A 260 -8.88 0.54 3.29
CA THR A 260 -10.14 -0.11 3.70
C THR A 260 -11.34 0.52 3.04
N PHE A 261 -12.18 -0.33 2.46
CA PHE A 261 -13.48 0.04 1.90
C PHE A 261 -14.57 -0.71 2.64
N ARG A 262 -15.52 0.03 3.21
CA ARG A 262 -16.78 -0.50 3.73
C ARG A 262 -17.84 -0.52 2.64
N SER A 263 -18.51 -1.66 2.48
CA SER A 263 -19.59 -1.82 1.52
C SER A 263 -20.82 -2.44 2.15
N SER A 264 -22.00 -2.01 1.70
CA SER A 264 -23.23 -2.72 2.07
C SER A 264 -23.24 -4.12 1.47
N ARG A 265 -24.03 -5.01 2.07
CA ARG A 265 -24.28 -6.37 1.53
C ARG A 265 -24.80 -6.33 0.09
N ARG A 266 -25.55 -5.28 -0.27
CA ARG A 266 -26.19 -5.14 -1.58
C ARG A 266 -25.16 -5.05 -2.71
N PHE A 267 -24.05 -4.35 -2.48
CA PHE A 267 -23.06 -3.98 -3.50
C PHE A 267 -21.67 -4.58 -3.26
N PHE A 268 -21.50 -5.43 -2.25
CA PHE A 268 -20.20 -5.99 -1.92
C PHE A 268 -19.54 -6.72 -3.09
N VAL A 269 -20.31 -7.56 -3.81
CA VAL A 269 -19.79 -8.27 -4.99
C VAL A 269 -19.38 -7.30 -6.11
N ASP A 270 -20.04 -6.14 -6.22
CA ASP A 270 -19.66 -5.10 -7.19
C ASP A 270 -18.34 -4.42 -6.79
N LEU A 271 -18.13 -4.14 -5.49
CA LEU A 271 -16.83 -3.70 -4.97
C LEU A 271 -15.72 -4.70 -5.29
N ILE A 272 -15.95 -6.00 -5.05
CA ILE A 272 -14.94 -7.03 -5.34
C ILE A 272 -14.59 -7.06 -6.83
N LYS A 273 -15.58 -7.05 -7.72
CA LYS A 273 -15.35 -6.99 -9.18
C LYS A 273 -14.58 -5.75 -9.61
N ALA A 274 -14.80 -4.62 -8.94
CA ALA A 274 -14.12 -3.37 -9.24
C ALA A 274 -12.62 -3.48 -8.91
N LEU A 275 -12.29 -4.09 -7.77
CA LEU A 275 -10.91 -4.36 -7.38
C LEU A 275 -10.26 -5.41 -8.30
N GLU A 276 -10.96 -6.48 -8.67
CA GLU A 276 -10.45 -7.47 -9.64
C GLU A 276 -10.13 -6.84 -11.01
N THR A 277 -10.93 -5.86 -11.45
CA THR A 277 -10.67 -5.09 -12.69
C THR A 277 -9.32 -4.38 -12.63
N LEU A 278 -8.89 -3.94 -11.44
CA LEU A 278 -7.59 -3.32 -11.18
C LEU A 278 -6.45 -4.32 -10.94
N GLY A 279 -6.73 -5.62 -11.08
CA GLY A 279 -5.75 -6.70 -10.95
C GLY A 279 -5.52 -7.17 -9.52
N PHE A 280 -6.47 -6.93 -8.62
CA PHE A 280 -6.43 -7.52 -7.29
C PHE A 280 -6.75 -9.00 -7.33
N GLU A 281 -6.03 -9.75 -6.51
CA GLU A 281 -6.24 -11.17 -6.24
C GLU A 281 -6.79 -11.31 -4.82
N ARG A 282 -7.74 -12.22 -4.63
CA ARG A 282 -8.26 -12.52 -3.29
C ARG A 282 -7.21 -13.29 -2.51
N ARG A 283 -6.95 -12.86 -1.29
CA ARG A 283 -6.00 -13.50 -0.38
C ARG A 283 -6.78 -14.33 0.64
N GLU A 284 -7.30 -13.72 1.69
CA GLU A 284 -8.05 -14.41 2.75
C GLU A 284 -9.42 -13.76 3.05
N ARG A 285 -10.34 -14.57 3.58
CA ARG A 285 -11.57 -14.09 4.22
C ARG A 285 -11.34 -14.00 5.73
N TYR A 286 -11.56 -12.82 6.28
CA TYR A 286 -11.42 -12.53 7.70
C TYR A 286 -12.79 -12.39 8.36
N TYR A 287 -12.92 -12.93 9.56
CA TYR A 287 -14.11 -12.75 10.40
C TYR A 287 -13.69 -12.17 11.75
N ALA A 288 -14.30 -11.05 12.12
CA ALA A 288 -13.96 -10.32 13.34
C ALA A 288 -14.50 -10.97 14.63
N GLY A 289 -15.22 -12.10 14.52
CA GLY A 289 -15.79 -12.85 15.64
C GLY A 289 -17.29 -12.63 15.81
N SER A 290 -17.93 -13.55 16.55
CA SER A 290 -19.39 -13.63 16.72
C SER A 290 -20.04 -12.35 17.27
N GLU A 291 -19.31 -11.59 18.07
CA GLU A 291 -19.81 -10.37 18.69
C GLU A 291 -19.58 -9.11 17.83
N ALA A 292 -18.67 -9.18 16.85
CA ALA A 292 -18.33 -8.05 16.00
C ALA A 292 -19.37 -7.81 14.90
N GLY A 293 -19.95 -8.89 14.34
CA GLY A 293 -21.01 -8.82 13.32
C GLY A 293 -20.53 -8.31 11.95
N TRP A 294 -19.23 -8.39 11.66
CA TRP A 294 -18.65 -8.03 10.37
C TRP A 294 -17.47 -8.92 9.99
N GLY A 295 -17.17 -8.96 8.70
CA GLY A 295 -16.02 -9.65 8.12
C GLY A 295 -15.40 -8.81 7.00
N SER A 296 -14.29 -9.30 6.47
CA SER A 296 -13.57 -8.64 5.39
C SER A 296 -13.11 -9.65 4.34
N GLN A 297 -13.20 -9.28 3.06
CA GLN A 297 -12.39 -9.94 2.04
C GLN A 297 -11.09 -9.15 1.91
N ILE A 298 -9.96 -9.79 2.15
CA ILE A 298 -8.64 -9.20 1.93
C ILE A 298 -8.20 -9.50 0.50
N LEU A 299 -7.72 -8.48 -0.20
CA LEU A 299 -7.22 -8.58 -1.57
C LEU A 299 -5.87 -7.87 -1.72
N GLU A 300 -5.04 -8.35 -2.64
CA GLU A 300 -3.72 -7.79 -2.93
C GLU A 300 -3.52 -7.56 -4.43
N GLN A 301 -2.91 -6.42 -4.79
CA GLN A 301 -2.40 -6.16 -6.13
C GLN A 301 -0.89 -6.42 -6.15
N PRO A 302 -0.42 -7.50 -6.79
CA PRO A 302 0.95 -8.02 -6.59
C PRO A 302 2.07 -7.22 -7.26
N ILE A 303 1.73 -6.25 -8.11
CA ILE A 303 2.68 -5.42 -8.87
C ILE A 303 2.89 -4.06 -8.19
N ASP A 304 1.83 -3.38 -7.77
CA ASP A 304 1.88 -2.10 -7.04
C ASP A 304 2.03 -2.31 -5.53
N GLY A 305 1.77 -3.52 -5.02
CA GLY A 305 1.88 -3.86 -3.59
C GLY A 305 0.78 -3.21 -2.74
N ILE A 306 -0.42 -3.03 -3.31
CA ILE A 306 -1.56 -2.46 -2.60
C ILE A 306 -2.38 -3.59 -2.00
N VAL A 307 -2.67 -3.49 -0.70
CA VAL A 307 -3.59 -4.37 0.02
C VAL A 307 -4.90 -3.62 0.29
N VAL A 308 -6.02 -4.32 0.11
CA VAL A 308 -7.37 -3.83 0.41
C VAL A 308 -8.08 -4.75 1.39
N PHE A 309 -8.68 -4.14 2.41
CA PHE A 309 -9.66 -4.77 3.29
C PHE A 309 -11.04 -4.30 2.85
N ALA A 310 -11.82 -5.20 2.27
CA ALA A 310 -13.19 -4.95 1.85
C ALA A 310 -14.15 -5.45 2.92
N ASP A 311 -14.64 -4.55 3.75
CA ASP A 311 -15.46 -4.85 4.92
C ASP A 311 -16.95 -4.96 4.57
N ILE A 312 -17.64 -5.92 5.20
CA ILE A 312 -19.07 -6.21 5.06
C ILE A 312 -19.67 -6.66 6.40
N ASP A 313 -20.94 -6.34 6.65
CA ASP A 313 -21.69 -6.97 7.74
C ASP A 313 -21.83 -8.47 7.49
N LEU A 314 -21.39 -9.31 8.42
CA LEU A 314 -21.33 -10.75 8.29
C LEU A 314 -21.82 -11.41 9.58
N ALA A 315 -22.85 -12.24 9.49
CA ALA A 315 -23.39 -12.98 10.62
C ALA A 315 -22.58 -14.25 10.88
N PRO A 316 -22.58 -14.79 12.12
CA PRO A 316 -21.83 -16.00 12.46
C PRO A 316 -22.16 -17.21 11.57
N GLU A 317 -23.41 -17.37 11.17
CA GLU A 317 -23.87 -18.46 10.31
C GLU A 317 -23.48 -18.29 8.82
N GLU A 318 -22.98 -17.11 8.44
CA GLU A 318 -22.62 -16.76 7.07
C GLU A 318 -21.10 -16.91 6.80
N THR A 319 -20.29 -17.30 7.80
CA THR A 319 -18.81 -17.40 7.64
C THR A 319 -18.37 -18.42 6.60
N GLU A 320 -19.16 -19.48 6.39
CA GLU A 320 -18.90 -20.51 5.38
C GLU A 320 -19.25 -20.04 3.96
N ILE A 321 -20.04 -18.97 3.82
CA ILE A 321 -20.41 -18.43 2.52
C ILE A 321 -19.22 -17.68 1.93
N ASP A 322 -18.91 -17.95 0.67
CA ASP A 322 -18.02 -17.10 -0.10
C ASP A 322 -18.75 -15.81 -0.50
N PHE A 323 -18.85 -14.88 0.45
CA PHE A 323 -19.52 -13.60 0.30
C PHE A 323 -18.82 -12.67 -0.70
N SER A 324 -17.60 -12.99 -1.12
CA SER A 324 -16.86 -12.25 -2.15
C SER A 324 -17.32 -12.57 -3.58
N ARG A 325 -18.03 -13.69 -3.75
CA ARG A 325 -18.56 -14.17 -5.04
C ARG A 325 -20.09 -14.30 -5.00
N THR A 326 -20.63 -14.58 -3.83
CA THR A 326 -22.06 -14.80 -3.60
C THR A 326 -22.65 -13.60 -2.88
N LYS A 327 -23.69 -13.01 -3.46
CA LYS A 327 -24.40 -11.92 -2.82
C LYS A 327 -25.13 -12.43 -1.57
N LEU A 328 -24.83 -11.84 -0.42
CA LEU A 328 -25.55 -12.14 0.81
C LEU A 328 -26.97 -11.59 0.77
N SER A 329 -27.89 -12.32 1.41
CA SER A 329 -29.24 -11.85 1.65
C SER A 329 -29.23 -10.58 2.52
N PRO A 330 -30.25 -9.70 2.37
CA PRO A 330 -30.42 -8.58 3.29
C PRO A 330 -30.43 -9.05 4.75
N ALA A 331 -29.69 -8.35 5.61
CA ALA A 331 -29.70 -8.60 7.04
C ALA A 331 -31.01 -8.10 7.67
N LYS A 332 -31.45 -8.73 8.76
CA LYS A 332 -32.61 -8.26 9.55
C LYS A 332 -32.31 -6.95 10.29
N SER A 333 -31.05 -6.68 10.57
CA SER A 333 -30.53 -5.49 11.25
C SER A 333 -29.20 -5.08 10.63
N LEU A 334 -28.86 -3.79 10.72
CA LEU A 334 -27.55 -3.29 10.29
C LEU A 334 -26.50 -3.58 11.37
N GLY A 335 -25.37 -4.13 10.95
CA GLY A 335 -24.15 -4.20 11.76
C GLY A 335 -23.34 -2.91 11.64
N THR A 336 -22.11 -2.94 12.15
CA THR A 336 -21.22 -1.75 12.16
C THR A 336 -20.93 -1.23 10.75
N VAL A 337 -20.74 -2.13 9.77
CA VAL A 337 -20.42 -1.76 8.40
C VAL A 337 -21.66 -1.22 7.70
N GLY A 338 -22.79 -1.93 7.81
CA GLY A 338 -24.04 -1.53 7.19
C GLY A 338 -24.60 -0.24 7.76
N LEU A 339 -24.47 0.01 9.07
CA LEU A 339 -24.85 1.28 9.69
C LEU A 339 -23.99 2.43 9.16
N TRP A 340 -22.68 2.20 9.04
CA TRP A 340 -21.77 3.20 8.47
C TRP A 340 -22.12 3.51 7.01
N CYS A 341 -22.37 2.48 6.18
CA CYS A 341 -22.80 2.68 4.80
C CYS A 341 -24.18 3.32 4.69
N GLY A 342 -25.08 3.03 5.63
CA GLY A 342 -26.39 3.67 5.72
C GLY A 342 -26.25 5.18 5.89
N LEU A 343 -25.42 5.61 6.85
CA LEU A 343 -25.21 7.03 7.17
C LEU A 343 -24.36 7.79 6.14
N HIS A 344 -23.30 7.17 5.64
CA HIS A 344 -22.29 7.86 4.82
C HIS A 344 -22.38 7.53 3.32
N GLY A 345 -23.08 6.46 2.96
CA GLY A 345 -23.05 5.86 1.63
C GLY A 345 -21.90 4.86 1.46
N GLU A 346 -21.77 4.32 0.24
CA GLU A 346 -20.76 3.30 -0.09
C GLU A 346 -19.35 3.91 -0.13
N SER A 347 -18.37 3.20 0.45
CA SER A 347 -16.96 3.69 0.48
C SER A 347 -16.37 3.86 -0.92
N PHE A 348 -16.73 2.97 -1.85
CA PHE A 348 -16.24 3.03 -3.22
C PHE A 348 -16.80 4.22 -4.02
N LEU A 349 -17.85 4.86 -3.50
CA LEU A 349 -18.56 5.98 -4.10
C LEU A 349 -18.29 7.28 -3.31
N GLY A 350 -19.37 7.89 -2.79
CA GLY A 350 -19.37 9.22 -2.21
C GLY A 350 -18.75 9.31 -0.83
N ALA A 351 -18.82 8.23 -0.04
CA ALA A 351 -18.23 8.21 1.29
C ALA A 351 -16.69 8.27 1.22
N GLY A 352 -16.11 7.59 0.23
CA GLY A 352 -14.66 7.44 0.10
C GLY A 352 -14.13 6.32 1.00
N MET A 353 -12.82 6.06 0.92
CA MET A 353 -12.17 5.05 1.76
C MET A 353 -12.50 5.27 3.25
N HIS A 354 -12.71 4.16 3.96
CA HIS A 354 -13.00 4.19 5.39
C HIS A 354 -11.76 4.62 6.18
N HIS A 355 -10.61 4.00 5.89
CA HIS A 355 -9.32 4.41 6.44
C HIS A 355 -8.16 4.00 5.54
N LEU A 356 -7.00 4.58 5.82
CA LEU A 356 -5.69 4.21 5.29
C LEU A 356 -4.84 3.82 6.50
N GLU A 357 -4.39 2.57 6.54
CA GLU A 357 -3.39 2.13 7.52
C GLU A 357 -2.00 2.28 6.94
N CYS A 358 -1.04 2.61 7.80
CA CYS A 358 0.36 2.78 7.45
C CYS A 358 1.23 2.23 8.59
N ARG A 359 2.49 1.93 8.28
CA ARG A 359 3.43 1.39 9.26
C ARG A 359 4.16 2.50 10.00
N PHE A 360 4.22 2.37 11.33
CA PHE A 360 4.71 3.38 12.27
C PHE A 360 5.37 2.77 13.51
N ASP A 361 6.22 3.56 14.18
CA ASP A 361 6.49 3.37 15.60
C ASP A 361 5.23 3.77 16.38
N HIS A 362 4.41 2.78 16.75
CA HIS A 362 3.09 2.99 17.35
C HIS A 362 3.12 3.90 18.59
N ALA A 363 4.06 3.67 19.52
CA ALA A 363 4.14 4.43 20.76
C ALA A 363 4.58 5.88 20.49
N LEU A 364 5.57 6.06 19.61
CA LEU A 364 6.07 7.37 19.25
C LEU A 364 5.03 8.18 18.46
N LEU A 365 4.38 7.58 17.46
CA LEU A 365 3.37 8.25 16.65
C LEU A 365 2.22 8.75 17.53
N ARG A 366 1.69 7.90 18.42
CA ARG A 366 0.63 8.28 19.37
C ARG A 366 1.02 9.51 20.19
N LYS A 367 2.26 9.54 20.71
CA LYS A 367 2.79 10.68 21.48
C LYS A 367 2.97 11.94 20.63
N GLN A 368 3.32 11.80 19.35
CA GLN A 368 3.48 12.94 18.45
C GLN A 368 2.11 13.52 18.04
N LEU A 369 1.16 12.66 17.67
CA LEU A 369 -0.19 13.07 17.27
C LEU A 369 -0.96 13.72 18.42
N SER A 370 -0.78 13.25 19.66
CA SER A 370 -1.42 13.88 20.82
C SER A 370 -0.96 15.32 21.06
N LYS A 371 0.23 15.72 20.60
CA LYS A 371 0.71 17.11 20.71
C LYS A 371 0.02 18.08 19.76
N ILE A 372 -0.71 17.55 18.77
CA ILE A 372 -1.49 18.31 17.79
C ILE A 372 -2.97 17.94 17.87
N ASP A 373 -3.43 17.51 19.06
CA ASP A 373 -4.84 17.18 19.34
C ASP A 373 -5.43 16.13 18.38
N ILE A 374 -4.62 15.14 17.98
CA ILE A 374 -5.09 13.94 17.30
C ILE A 374 -4.94 12.78 18.29
N VAL A 375 -6.08 12.30 18.80
CA VAL A 375 -6.12 11.24 19.79
C VAL A 375 -6.12 9.89 19.07
N THR A 376 -5.25 8.98 19.53
CA THR A 376 -5.27 7.57 19.12
C THR A 376 -6.11 6.78 20.10
N MET A 377 -7.07 6.00 19.59
CA MET A 377 -7.89 5.07 20.38
C MET A 377 -7.02 4.02 21.06
N LYS A 378 -7.60 3.23 21.97
CA LYS A 378 -6.91 2.04 22.48
C LYS A 378 -6.69 1.05 21.32
N PRO A 379 -5.54 0.37 21.27
CA PRO A 379 -5.29 -0.61 20.23
C PRO A 379 -6.33 -1.74 20.31
N PHE A 380 -6.87 -2.14 19.15
CA PHE A 380 -7.76 -3.29 19.02
C PHE A 380 -6.99 -4.59 18.73
N SER A 381 -5.71 -4.48 18.40
CA SER A 381 -4.71 -5.55 18.48
C SER A 381 -3.48 -5.01 19.21
N ASP A 382 -3.04 -5.69 20.27
CA ASP A 382 -1.94 -5.24 21.15
C ASP A 382 -0.95 -6.38 21.43
N PHE A 383 -0.53 -7.07 20.37
CA PHE A 383 0.51 -8.09 20.45
C PHE A 383 1.90 -7.44 20.40
N PRO A 384 2.96 -8.12 20.90
CA PRO A 384 4.34 -7.65 20.74
C PRO A 384 4.76 -7.43 19.28
N PHE A 385 4.20 -8.22 18.37
CA PHE A 385 4.52 -8.23 16.93
C PHE A 385 3.50 -7.51 16.04
N LEU A 386 2.32 -7.17 16.58
CA LEU A 386 1.28 -6.47 15.83
C LEU A 386 0.47 -5.57 16.77
N LYS A 387 0.61 -4.27 16.56
CA LYS A 387 -0.19 -3.25 17.25
C LYS A 387 -0.98 -2.46 16.22
N GLN A 388 -2.29 -2.41 16.39
CA GLN A 388 -3.19 -1.69 15.49
C GLN A 388 -4.13 -0.80 16.30
N ALA A 389 -4.22 0.47 15.91
CA ALA A 389 -5.06 1.44 16.57
C ALA A 389 -5.49 2.51 15.57
N PHE A 390 -6.76 2.90 15.64
CA PHE A 390 -7.28 4.03 14.88
C PHE A 390 -7.01 5.35 15.62
N THR A 391 -6.97 6.44 14.87
CA THR A 391 -7.27 7.76 15.45
C THR A 391 -8.76 7.83 15.78
N GLU A 392 -9.15 8.70 16.72
CA GLU A 392 -10.56 8.92 17.00
C GLU A 392 -11.30 9.39 15.74
N GLY A 393 -12.44 8.77 15.47
CA GLY A 393 -13.26 9.08 14.30
C GLY A 393 -13.75 10.52 14.31
N GLU A 394 -13.57 11.21 13.20
CA GLU A 394 -14.13 12.54 13.00
C GLU A 394 -15.65 12.46 12.81
N ARG A 395 -16.38 13.46 13.34
CA ARG A 395 -17.83 13.57 13.13
C ARG A 395 -18.11 14.35 11.86
N TRP A 396 -18.89 13.77 10.96
CA TRP A 396 -19.27 14.40 9.70
C TRP A 396 -20.77 14.64 9.64
N PRO A 397 -21.22 15.75 9.04
CA PRO A 397 -22.61 15.90 8.64
C PRO A 397 -23.01 14.78 7.68
N VAL A 398 -24.12 14.13 7.96
CA VAL A 398 -24.75 13.12 7.09
C VAL A 398 -25.94 13.74 6.37
N ARG A 399 -26.31 13.18 5.23
CA ARG A 399 -27.45 13.68 4.45
C ARG A 399 -28.76 13.23 5.09
N ARG A 400 -29.80 14.04 4.97
CA ARG A 400 -31.09 13.74 5.64
C ARG A 400 -31.81 12.54 5.03
N GLU A 401 -31.59 12.28 3.74
CA GLU A 401 -32.13 11.13 3.03
C GLU A 401 -31.49 9.79 3.40
N ARG A 402 -30.45 9.79 4.25
CA ARG A 402 -29.70 8.60 4.68
C ARG A 402 -30.06 8.16 6.09
#